data_AF-A0A832B8N0-F1
#
_entry.id   AF-A0A832B8N0-F1
#
_cell.length_a   1.000
_cell.length_b   1.000
_cell.length_c   1.000
_cell.angle_alpha   90.00
_cell.angle_beta   90.00
_cell.angle_gamma   90.00
#
_symmetry.space_group_name_H-M   'P 1'
#
loop_
_entity.id
_entity.type
_entity.pdbx_description
1 polymer ?
#
loop_
_entity_poly.entity_id
_entity_poly.type
_entity_poly.pdbx_seq_one_letter_code
_entity_poly.pdbx_strand_id
1 'polypeptide(L)'
;MITLALVFGSALGASWVYWILCLIAAARWKSRGGARSTPDRDFTPPVSLLKPICGTDPDQYASFQTFAQQDYPNYEILFGALDPQDAGLAPARRVAQENPTQRIQVLGGGTVLGRNYKVSTLHMLAQHAHHELIVLCDSDMRVRPQYLRSVVRPFSAPDVGLVTCPYRGCMARNLPAKLEALGIGADFMPSVFLTEWL
;
A
#
# COMPACT_ATOMS: atom_id res chain seq x y z
N MET A 1 -44.44 -13.60 13.93
CA MET A 1 -43.37 -13.65 14.97
C MET A 1 -42.36 -14.76 14.71
N ILE A 2 -42.77 -16.01 14.47
CA ILE A 2 -41.87 -17.16 14.22
C ILE A 2 -40.96 -16.96 12.99
N THR A 3 -41.50 -16.49 11.86
CA THR A 3 -40.72 -16.25 10.63
C THR A 3 -39.61 -15.21 10.83
N LEU A 4 -39.89 -14.15 11.59
CA LEU A 4 -38.93 -13.09 11.87
C LEU A 4 -37.77 -13.60 12.75
N ALA A 5 -38.08 -14.44 13.74
CA ALA A 5 -37.08 -15.08 14.59
C ALA A 5 -36.17 -16.04 13.80
N LEU A 6 -36.71 -16.81 12.85
CA LEU A 6 -35.93 -17.68 11.99
C LEU A 6 -34.98 -16.89 11.06
N VAL A 7 -35.46 -15.79 10.48
CA VAL A 7 -34.63 -14.91 9.65
C VAL A 7 -33.47 -14.33 10.46
N PHE A 8 -33.74 -13.73 11.62
CA PHE A 8 -32.67 -13.18 12.47
C PHE A 8 -31.72 -14.25 12.98
N GLY A 9 -32.23 -15.42 13.38
CA GLY A 9 -31.41 -16.54 13.82
C GLY A 9 -30.47 -17.05 12.72
N SER A 10 -30.97 -17.17 11.48
CA SER A 10 -30.14 -17.59 10.34
C SER A 10 -29.06 -16.57 9.99
N ALA A 11 -29.38 -15.27 10.03
CA ALA A 11 -28.42 -14.19 9.78
C ALA A 11 -27.33 -14.15 10.85
N LEU A 12 -27.69 -14.32 12.13
CA LEU A 12 -26.72 -14.43 13.23
C LEU A 12 -25.83 -15.65 13.07
N GLY A 13 -26.41 -16.81 12.74
CA GLY A 13 -25.66 -18.04 12.49
C GLY A 13 -24.63 -17.87 11.36
N ALA A 14 -25.05 -17.31 10.23
CA ALA A 14 -24.16 -17.01 9.11
C ALA A 14 -23.04 -16.03 9.49
N SER A 15 -23.36 -15.00 10.28
CA SER A 15 -22.36 -14.04 10.79
C SER A 15 -21.32 -14.72 11.68
N TRP A 16 -21.74 -15.56 12.63
CA TRP A 16 -20.82 -16.32 13.47
C TRP A 16 -19.90 -17.24 12.67
N VAL A 17 -20.45 -17.96 11.69
CA VAL A 17 -19.66 -18.82 10.80
C VAL A 17 -18.62 -17.99 10.05
N TYR A 18 -19.01 -16.85 9.46
CA TYR A 18 -18.08 -15.95 8.78
C TYR A 18 -16.93 -15.52 9.69
N TRP A 19 -17.21 -15.05 10.91
CA TRP A 19 -16.17 -14.60 11.84
C TRP A 19 -15.25 -15.72 12.31
N ILE A 20 -15.78 -16.92 12.53
CA ILE A 20 -14.96 -18.10 12.85
C ILE A 20 -14.02 -18.42 11.69
N LEU A 21 -14.50 -18.41 10.45
CA LEU A 21 -13.68 -18.64 9.26
C LEU A 21 -12.59 -17.56 9.11
N CYS A 22 -12.92 -16.29 9.33
CA CYS A 22 -11.96 -15.19 9.35
C CYS A 22 -10.86 -15.37 10.42
N LEU A 23 -11.21 -15.81 11.62
CA LEU A 23 -10.23 -16.08 12.68
C LEU A 23 -9.30 -17.25 12.32
N ILE A 24 -9.85 -18.32 11.73
CA ILE A 24 -9.07 -19.46 11.24
C ILE A 24 -8.13 -19.00 10.12
N ALA A 25 -8.63 -18.24 9.15
CA ALA A 25 -7.84 -17.70 8.04
C ALA A 25 -6.68 -16.83 8.55
N ALA A 26 -6.95 -15.91 9.47
CA ALA A 26 -5.92 -15.05 10.08
C ALA A 26 -4.86 -15.87 10.84
N ALA A 27 -5.25 -16.91 11.58
CA ALA A 27 -4.32 -17.79 12.28
C ALA A 27 -3.42 -18.58 11.30
N ARG A 28 -3.98 -19.06 10.19
CA ARG A 28 -3.23 -19.74 9.12
C ARG A 28 -2.30 -18.80 8.39
N TRP A 29 -2.74 -17.58 8.07
CA TRP A 29 -1.90 -16.58 7.44
C TRP A 29 -0.67 -16.25 8.31
N LYS A 30 -0.89 -16.09 9.63
CA LYS A 30 0.19 -15.86 10.59
C LYS A 30 1.18 -17.02 10.66
N SER A 31 0.72 -18.27 10.63
CA SER A 31 1.62 -19.44 10.66
C SER A 31 2.38 -19.63 9.34
N ARG A 32 1.75 -19.32 8.20
CA ARG A 32 2.40 -19.32 6.87
C ARG A 32 3.44 -18.23 6.70
N GLY A 33 3.28 -17.08 7.37
CA GLY A 33 4.23 -15.97 7.34
C GLY A 33 5.66 -16.36 7.76
N GLY A 34 5.82 -17.38 8.61
CA GLY A 34 7.12 -17.94 8.99
C GLY A 34 7.62 -19.07 8.07
N ALA A 35 6.75 -19.68 7.27
CA ALA A 35 7.02 -20.89 6.49
C ALA A 35 7.25 -20.63 4.97
N ARG A 36 7.10 -19.39 4.49
CA ARG A 36 7.49 -19.06 3.10
C ARG A 36 9.01 -19.23 2.97
N SER A 37 9.40 -20.25 2.21
CA SER A 37 10.77 -20.61 1.79
C SER A 37 11.65 -19.38 1.66
N THR A 38 12.82 -19.38 2.32
CA THR A 38 13.87 -18.36 2.14
C THR A 38 14.19 -18.25 0.65
N PRO A 39 13.67 -17.24 -0.06
CA PRO A 39 14.02 -17.02 -1.44
C PRO A 39 15.38 -16.36 -1.44
N ASP A 40 15.98 -16.40 -2.61
CA ASP A 40 17.27 -15.78 -2.87
C ASP A 40 17.27 -14.33 -2.33
N ARG A 41 18.15 -14.04 -1.37
CA ARG A 41 18.34 -12.68 -0.85
C ARG A 41 18.76 -11.72 -1.96
N ASP A 42 19.20 -12.28 -3.08
CA ASP A 42 19.72 -11.59 -4.24
C ASP A 42 18.64 -11.32 -5.30
N PHE A 43 17.39 -11.81 -5.14
CA PHE A 43 16.28 -11.42 -6.02
C PHE A 43 15.81 -9.99 -5.71
N THR A 44 16.49 -9.02 -6.31
CA THR A 44 16.21 -7.60 -6.18
C THR A 44 16.21 -6.91 -7.55
N PRO A 45 15.24 -7.21 -8.44
CA PRO A 45 15.11 -6.49 -9.70
C PRO A 45 14.90 -4.99 -9.46
N PRO A 46 15.40 -4.10 -10.33
CA PRO A 46 15.19 -2.66 -10.15
C PRO A 46 13.71 -2.27 -10.08
N VAL A 47 13.35 -1.27 -9.27
CA VAL A 47 11.96 -0.86 -9.01
C VAL A 47 11.74 0.63 -9.19
N SER A 48 10.68 1.03 -9.89
CA SER A 48 10.20 2.41 -9.89
C SER A 48 9.00 2.55 -8.97
N LEU A 49 9.16 3.33 -7.90
CA LEU A 49 8.09 3.61 -6.94
C LEU A 49 7.35 4.88 -7.34
N LEU A 50 6.05 4.77 -7.63
CA LEU A 50 5.22 5.91 -8.01
C LEU A 50 4.36 6.35 -6.83
N LYS A 51 4.46 7.63 -6.49
CA LYS A 51 3.78 8.22 -5.33
C LYS A 51 3.00 9.47 -5.76
N PRO A 52 1.72 9.32 -6.16
CA PRO A 52 0.87 10.45 -6.48
C PRO A 52 0.55 11.25 -5.20
N ILE A 53 0.58 12.57 -5.33
CA ILE A 53 0.40 13.56 -4.26
C ILE A 53 -0.81 14.41 -4.60
N CYS A 54 -1.56 14.77 -3.56
CA CYS A 54 -2.64 15.75 -3.60
C CYS A 54 -2.74 16.40 -2.22
N GLY A 55 -2.42 17.68 -2.14
CA GLY A 55 -2.43 18.43 -0.89
C GLY A 55 -1.41 17.93 0.15
N THR A 56 -1.66 18.32 1.40
CA THR A 56 -0.75 18.07 2.52
C THR A 56 -1.35 17.10 3.54
N ASP A 57 -0.46 16.35 4.18
CA ASP A 57 -0.78 15.50 5.32
C ASP A 57 0.19 15.83 6.49
N PRO A 58 -0.25 15.82 7.76
CA PRO A 58 0.61 16.18 8.89
C PRO A 58 1.90 15.36 9.02
N ASP A 59 1.89 14.15 8.48
CA ASP A 59 2.93 13.13 8.63
C ASP A 59 3.65 12.84 7.30
N GLN A 60 3.34 13.60 6.25
CA GLN A 60 3.75 13.37 4.86
C GLN A 60 5.26 13.27 4.67
N TYR A 61 6.04 14.22 5.20
CA TYR A 61 7.50 14.20 5.09
C TYR A 61 8.11 12.94 5.73
N ALA A 62 7.67 12.59 6.95
CA ALA A 62 8.14 11.41 7.65
C ALA A 62 7.72 10.13 6.91
N SER A 63 6.53 10.11 6.32
CA SER A 63 6.07 9.02 5.45
C SER A 63 6.94 8.87 4.20
N PHE A 64 7.27 9.98 3.53
CA PHE A 64 8.14 9.97 2.35
C PHE A 64 9.56 9.49 2.68
N GLN A 65 10.12 9.91 3.82
CA GLN A 65 11.44 9.45 4.28
C GLN A 65 11.50 7.92 4.43
N THR A 66 10.42 7.25 4.87
CA THR A 66 10.45 5.77 4.98
C THR A 66 10.69 5.07 3.65
N PHE A 67 10.28 5.68 2.53
CA PHE A 67 10.52 5.14 1.19
C PHE A 67 11.92 5.47 0.67
N ALA A 68 12.51 6.59 1.07
CA ALA A 68 13.89 6.92 0.71
C ALA A 68 14.92 6.07 1.48
N GLN A 69 14.51 5.42 2.56
CA GLN A 69 15.35 4.62 3.46
C GLN A 69 15.09 3.12 3.35
N GLN A 70 14.81 2.63 2.14
CA GLN A 70 14.63 1.21 1.91
C GLN A 70 15.99 0.49 1.84
N ASP A 71 16.06 -0.67 2.49
CA ASP A 71 17.13 -1.65 2.28
C ASP A 71 16.83 -2.39 0.96
N TYR A 72 17.10 -1.71 -0.15
CA TYR A 72 16.91 -2.21 -1.50
C TYR A 72 17.98 -1.61 -2.42
N PRO A 73 18.70 -2.42 -3.22
CA PRO A 73 19.92 -1.95 -3.87
C PRO A 73 19.69 -1.01 -5.07
N ASN A 74 18.65 -1.24 -5.86
CA ASN A 74 18.38 -0.44 -7.04
C ASN A 74 16.89 -0.12 -7.13
N TYR A 75 16.54 1.12 -6.83
CA TYR A 75 15.18 1.61 -7.00
C TYR A 75 15.21 3.11 -7.25
N GLU A 76 14.08 3.65 -7.68
CA GLU A 76 13.85 5.08 -7.74
C GLU A 76 12.49 5.43 -7.15
N ILE A 77 12.31 6.71 -6.82
CA ILE A 77 11.04 7.24 -6.34
C ILE A 77 10.62 8.38 -7.23
N LEU A 78 9.41 8.32 -7.76
CA LEU A 78 8.78 9.39 -8.50
C LEU A 78 7.58 9.91 -7.70
N PHE A 79 7.75 11.10 -7.15
CA PHE A 79 6.68 11.88 -6.55
C PHE A 79 6.01 12.73 -7.63
N GLY A 80 4.68 12.78 -7.63
CA GLY A 80 3.94 13.49 -8.68
C GLY A 80 2.69 14.18 -8.19
N ALA A 81 2.40 15.38 -8.68
CA ALA A 81 1.10 16.03 -8.53
C ALA A 81 0.67 16.66 -9.86
N LEU A 82 -0.63 16.70 -10.15
CA LEU A 82 -1.15 17.37 -11.35
C LEU A 82 -0.96 18.89 -11.29
N ASP A 83 -1.13 19.49 -10.11
CA ASP A 83 -0.82 20.89 -9.90
C ASP A 83 0.69 21.04 -9.60
N PRO A 84 1.47 21.74 -10.44
CA PRO A 84 2.88 22.00 -10.17
C PRO A 84 3.15 22.80 -8.89
N GLN A 85 2.13 23.47 -8.35
CA GLN A 85 2.18 24.25 -7.11
C GLN A 85 1.55 23.51 -5.92
N ASP A 86 1.23 22.22 -6.06
CA ASP A 86 0.69 21.44 -4.94
C ASP A 86 1.65 21.47 -3.74
N ALA A 87 1.13 21.88 -2.59
CA ALA A 87 1.92 22.05 -1.38
C ALA A 87 2.56 20.74 -0.88
N GLY A 88 2.03 19.58 -1.24
CA GLY A 88 2.62 18.28 -0.94
C GLY A 88 3.92 17.98 -1.71
N LEU A 89 4.22 18.74 -2.77
CA LEU A 89 5.51 18.61 -3.47
C LEU A 89 6.67 19.15 -2.63
N ALA A 90 6.44 20.08 -1.69
CA ALA A 90 7.51 20.66 -0.89
C ALA A 90 8.19 19.60 0.03
N PRO A 91 7.45 18.76 0.79
CA PRO A 91 8.02 17.60 1.47
C PRO A 91 8.78 16.64 0.56
N ALA A 92 8.28 16.36 -0.66
CA ALA A 92 8.95 15.48 -1.60
C ALA A 92 10.30 16.06 -2.08
N ARG A 93 10.35 17.36 -2.41
CA ARG A 93 11.58 18.06 -2.80
C ARG A 93 12.61 18.02 -1.67
N ARG A 94 12.16 18.21 -0.42
CA ARG A 94 13.04 18.12 0.75
C ARG A 94 13.63 16.72 0.89
N VAL A 95 12.82 15.66 0.77
CA VAL A 95 13.32 14.28 0.82
C VAL A 95 14.33 13.99 -0.30
N ALA A 96 14.10 14.50 -1.51
CA ALA A 96 15.05 14.37 -2.61
C ALA A 96 16.41 15.04 -2.31
N GLN A 97 16.39 16.25 -1.71
CA GLN A 97 17.60 16.97 -1.32
C GLN A 97 18.40 16.28 -0.23
N GLU A 98 17.72 15.67 0.75
CA GLU A 98 18.34 15.02 1.90
C GLU A 98 18.84 13.59 1.59
N ASN A 99 18.46 13.01 0.46
CA ASN A 99 18.86 11.65 0.05
C ASN A 99 19.48 11.66 -1.37
N PRO A 100 20.62 12.36 -1.58
CA PRO A 100 21.20 12.57 -2.92
C PRO A 100 21.73 11.28 -3.58
N THR A 101 21.97 10.23 -2.80
CA THR A 101 22.38 8.91 -3.31
C THR A 101 21.21 8.13 -3.89
N GLN A 102 19.98 8.50 -3.54
CA GLN A 102 18.76 7.85 -4.00
C GLN A 102 18.23 8.58 -5.22
N ARG A 103 17.82 7.83 -6.25
CA ARG A 103 17.18 8.44 -7.42
C ARG A 103 15.77 8.87 -7.07
N ILE A 104 15.57 10.16 -6.83
CA ILE A 104 14.27 10.74 -6.47
C ILE A 104 13.91 11.86 -7.45
N GLN A 105 12.76 11.72 -8.10
CA GLN A 105 12.22 12.72 -9.01
C GLN A 105 10.93 13.30 -8.41
N VAL A 106 10.76 14.62 -8.56
CA VAL A 106 9.55 15.32 -8.14
C VAL A 106 8.97 16.02 -9.34
N LEU A 107 7.84 15.52 -9.82
CA LEU A 107 7.17 15.93 -11.03
C LEU A 107 5.91 16.71 -10.69
N GLY A 108 5.71 17.83 -11.38
CA GLY A 108 4.52 18.66 -11.26
C GLY A 108 3.94 18.88 -12.65
N GLY A 109 2.63 18.78 -12.76
CA GLY A 109 1.93 18.89 -14.05
C GLY A 109 1.42 17.55 -14.57
N GLY A 110 0.86 17.59 -15.77
CA GLY A 110 0.30 16.42 -16.46
C GLY A 110 -1.06 16.72 -17.08
N THR A 111 -1.55 15.78 -17.86
CA THR A 111 -2.87 15.87 -18.50
C THR A 111 -3.91 15.17 -17.64
N VAL A 112 -5.05 15.83 -17.41
CA VAL A 112 -6.20 15.19 -16.80
C VAL A 112 -6.82 14.23 -17.82
N LEU A 113 -6.68 12.91 -17.58
CA LEU A 113 -7.19 11.87 -18.46
C LEU A 113 -8.64 11.48 -18.15
N GLY A 114 -9.12 11.80 -16.95
CA GLY A 114 -10.46 11.46 -16.51
C GLY A 114 -10.76 11.90 -15.09
N ARG A 115 -11.87 11.40 -14.54
CA ARG A 115 -12.37 11.79 -13.21
C ARG A 115 -11.47 11.35 -12.05
N ASN A 116 -10.67 10.31 -12.24
CA ASN A 116 -9.72 9.88 -11.24
C ASN A 116 -8.37 10.58 -11.46
N TYR A 117 -8.17 11.68 -10.75
CA TYR A 117 -6.94 12.47 -10.83
C TYR A 117 -5.70 11.69 -10.36
N LYS A 118 -5.84 10.76 -9.41
CA LYS A 118 -4.75 9.86 -9.00
C LYS A 118 -4.24 9.04 -10.19
N VAL A 119 -5.14 8.52 -11.03
CA VAL A 119 -4.77 7.77 -12.24
C VAL A 119 -4.09 8.68 -13.27
N SER A 120 -4.53 9.94 -13.40
CA SER A 120 -3.87 10.91 -14.29
C SER A 120 -2.43 11.21 -13.83
N THR A 121 -2.23 11.40 -12.53
CA THR A 121 -0.88 11.55 -11.94
C THR A 121 -0.05 10.29 -12.17
N LEU A 122 -0.61 9.10 -11.89
CA LEU A 122 0.10 7.83 -12.07
C LEU A 122 0.50 7.59 -13.53
N HIS A 123 -0.32 7.99 -14.50
CA HIS A 123 0.03 7.93 -15.90
C HIS A 123 1.26 8.78 -16.21
N MET A 124 1.28 10.04 -15.77
CA MET A 124 2.44 10.92 -15.93
C MET A 124 3.68 10.34 -15.26
N LEU A 125 3.55 9.82 -14.03
CA LEU A 125 4.65 9.19 -13.31
C LEU A 125 5.19 7.94 -14.03
N ALA A 126 4.30 7.09 -14.56
CA ALA A 126 4.68 5.88 -15.27
C ALA A 126 5.47 6.17 -16.56
N GLN A 127 5.20 7.29 -17.24
CA GLN A 127 5.96 7.73 -18.42
C GLN A 127 7.42 8.10 -18.09
N HIS A 128 7.72 8.38 -16.82
CA HIS A 128 9.07 8.75 -16.35
C HIS A 128 9.76 7.60 -15.59
N ALA A 129 9.08 6.46 -15.40
CA ALA A 129 9.64 5.30 -14.73
C ALA A 129 10.73 4.64 -15.59
N HIS A 130 11.86 4.30 -14.96
CA HIS A 130 13.01 3.65 -15.60
C HIS A 130 13.00 2.12 -15.48
N HIS A 131 12.13 1.57 -14.64
CA HIS A 131 12.09 0.15 -14.36
C HIS A 131 10.72 -0.44 -14.66
N GLU A 132 10.70 -1.68 -15.12
CA GLU A 132 9.48 -2.40 -15.48
C GLU A 132 8.65 -2.77 -14.25
N LEU A 133 9.32 -3.07 -13.13
CA LEU A 133 8.63 -3.38 -11.89
C LEU A 133 8.20 -2.09 -11.19
N ILE A 134 6.88 -1.87 -11.19
CA ILE A 134 6.27 -0.67 -10.62
C ILE A 134 5.69 -0.97 -9.24
N VAL A 135 6.04 -0.13 -8.25
CA VAL A 135 5.39 -0.12 -6.94
C VAL A 135 4.54 1.13 -6.81
N LEU A 136 3.22 0.94 -6.67
CA LEU A 136 2.28 2.04 -6.45
C LEU A 136 2.04 2.19 -4.94
N CYS A 137 2.20 3.41 -4.43
CA CYS A 137 1.98 3.70 -3.01
C CYS A 137 1.27 5.04 -2.80
N ASP A 138 0.33 5.06 -1.87
CA ASP A 138 -0.40 6.28 -1.51
C ASP A 138 0.49 7.22 -0.70
N SER A 139 0.26 8.54 -0.80
CA SER A 139 1.14 9.55 -0.22
C SER A 139 1.25 9.46 1.31
N ASP A 140 0.20 9.00 1.98
CA ASP A 140 0.07 8.85 3.43
C ASP A 140 0.65 7.53 3.99
N MET A 141 1.08 6.61 3.14
CA MET A 141 1.64 5.33 3.58
C MET A 141 3.00 5.45 4.27
N ARG A 142 3.22 4.61 5.28
CA ARG A 142 4.51 4.41 5.96
C ARG A 142 4.94 2.97 5.85
N VAL A 143 6.23 2.78 5.59
CA VAL A 143 6.80 1.44 5.38
C VAL A 143 8.00 1.17 6.28
N ARG A 144 8.32 -0.11 6.45
CA ARG A 144 9.56 -0.55 7.11
C ARG A 144 10.70 -0.56 6.09
N PRO A 145 11.98 -0.55 6.51
CA PRO A 145 13.11 -0.57 5.58
C PRO A 145 13.13 -1.79 4.65
N GLN A 146 12.54 -2.92 5.05
CA GLN A 146 12.49 -4.16 4.25
C GLN A 146 11.25 -4.25 3.34
N TYR A 147 10.48 -3.16 3.19
CA TYR A 147 9.21 -3.20 2.48
C TYR A 147 9.37 -3.58 1.01
N LEU A 148 10.27 -2.91 0.27
CA LEU A 148 10.50 -3.23 -1.14
C LEU A 148 10.90 -4.71 -1.33
N ARG A 149 11.84 -5.22 -0.52
CA ARG A 149 12.18 -6.66 -0.55
C ARG A 149 10.95 -7.54 -0.30
N SER A 150 10.06 -7.15 0.61
CA SER A 150 8.89 -7.94 0.97
C SER A 150 7.85 -8.00 -0.15
N VAL A 151 7.60 -6.88 -0.84
CA VAL A 151 6.60 -6.81 -1.93
C VAL A 151 7.14 -7.25 -3.28
N VAL A 152 8.45 -7.15 -3.50
CA VAL A 152 9.11 -7.63 -4.73
C VAL A 152 9.35 -9.13 -4.68
N ARG A 153 9.64 -9.69 -3.50
CA ARG A 153 9.95 -11.11 -3.30
C ARG A 153 9.06 -12.11 -4.08
N PRO A 154 7.72 -11.96 -4.11
CA PRO A 154 6.87 -12.92 -4.82
C PRO A 154 7.11 -12.97 -6.33
N PHE A 155 7.63 -11.91 -6.95
CA PHE A 155 7.97 -11.87 -8.38
C PHE A 155 9.16 -12.77 -8.75
N SER A 156 9.82 -13.42 -7.79
CA SER A 156 10.80 -14.48 -8.07
C SER A 156 10.16 -15.71 -8.71
N ALA A 157 8.84 -15.89 -8.53
CA ALA A 157 8.06 -16.88 -9.25
C ALA A 157 7.57 -16.26 -10.59
N PRO A 158 7.87 -16.89 -11.74
CA PRO A 158 7.65 -16.29 -13.06
C PRO A 158 6.17 -16.11 -13.44
N ASP A 159 5.26 -16.77 -12.72
CA ASP A 159 3.81 -16.71 -12.90
C ASP A 159 3.15 -15.55 -12.10
N VAL A 160 3.91 -14.86 -11.25
CA VAL A 160 3.39 -13.75 -10.44
C VAL A 160 3.45 -12.43 -11.23
N GLY A 161 2.27 -11.97 -11.70
CA GLY A 161 2.13 -10.69 -12.41
C GLY A 161 1.75 -9.48 -11.54
N LEU A 162 1.22 -9.70 -10.33
CA LEU A 162 0.80 -8.64 -9.42
C LEU A 162 0.94 -9.07 -7.97
N VAL A 163 1.42 -8.16 -7.13
CA VAL A 163 1.49 -8.35 -5.68
C VAL A 163 0.76 -7.20 -5.00
N THR A 164 -0.10 -7.53 -4.05
CA THR A 164 -0.66 -6.58 -3.09
C THR A 164 -0.24 -7.00 -1.69
N CYS A 165 -0.24 -6.05 -0.76
CA CYS A 165 0.09 -6.32 0.64
C CYS A 165 -0.98 -5.75 1.57
N PRO A 166 -1.31 -6.45 2.66
CA PRO A 166 -2.18 -5.89 3.68
C PRO A 166 -1.55 -4.66 4.34
N TYR A 167 -2.39 -3.72 4.76
CA TYR A 167 -2.00 -2.52 5.49
C TYR A 167 -2.85 -2.36 6.75
N ARG A 168 -2.44 -1.45 7.63
CA ARG A 168 -3.19 -1.14 8.84
C ARG A 168 -3.27 0.38 9.01
N GLY A 169 -4.42 0.86 9.48
CA GLY A 169 -4.55 2.23 9.94
C GLY A 169 -3.60 2.46 11.12
N CYS A 170 -2.83 3.54 11.09
CA CYS A 170 -1.99 3.97 12.19
C CYS A 170 -2.03 5.49 12.32
N MET A 171 -1.62 6.03 13.47
CA MET A 171 -1.54 7.48 13.69
C MET A 171 -2.87 8.25 13.55
N ALA A 172 -4.00 7.58 13.82
CA ALA A 172 -5.33 8.19 13.78
C ALA A 172 -5.51 9.24 14.90
N ARG A 173 -5.53 10.53 14.52
CA ARG A 173 -5.58 11.66 15.47
C ARG A 173 -6.99 12.06 15.88
N ASN A 174 -7.97 11.92 14.99
CA ASN A 174 -9.35 12.34 15.20
C ASN A 174 -10.32 11.14 15.15
N LEU A 175 -11.58 11.38 15.55
CA LEU A 175 -12.58 10.31 15.60
C LEU A 175 -12.83 9.67 14.22
N PRO A 176 -13.02 10.42 13.11
CA PRO A 176 -13.15 9.82 11.78
C PRO A 176 -11.99 8.89 11.41
N ALA A 177 -10.75 9.33 11.59
CA ALA A 177 -9.56 8.52 11.29
C ALA A 177 -9.48 7.26 12.17
N LYS A 178 -9.95 7.33 13.43
CA LYS A 178 -9.99 6.17 14.33
C LYS A 178 -11.05 5.15 13.89
N LEU A 179 -12.22 5.62 13.44
CA LEU A 179 -13.28 4.76 12.90
C LEU A 179 -12.83 4.10 11.59
N GLU A 180 -12.14 4.84 10.73
CA GLU A 180 -11.55 4.27 9.51
C GLU A 180 -10.47 3.23 9.83
N ALA A 181 -9.55 3.52 10.75
CA ALA A 181 -8.54 2.56 11.18
C ALA A 181 -9.16 1.30 11.79
N LEU A 182 -10.27 1.45 12.54
CA LEU A 182 -11.07 0.33 13.04
C LEU A 182 -11.69 -0.44 11.88
N GLY A 183 -12.29 0.21 10.89
CA GLY A 183 -12.86 -0.43 9.71
C GLY A 183 -11.83 -1.22 8.91
N ILE A 184 -10.62 -0.69 8.74
CA ILE A 184 -9.49 -1.42 8.11
C ILE A 184 -9.20 -2.71 8.87
N GLY A 185 -9.07 -2.64 10.20
CA GLY A 185 -8.71 -3.80 11.02
C GLY A 185 -9.84 -4.80 11.25
N ALA A 186 -11.08 -4.31 11.35
CA ALA A 186 -12.24 -5.11 11.71
C ALA A 186 -12.96 -5.67 10.48
N ASP A 187 -12.98 -4.99 9.34
CA ASP A 187 -13.77 -5.42 8.18
C ASP A 187 -12.88 -5.83 7.00
N PHE A 188 -12.03 -4.90 6.55
CA PHE A 188 -11.14 -5.13 5.40
C PHE A 188 -10.16 -6.28 5.65
N MET A 189 -9.36 -6.23 6.72
CA MET A 189 -8.32 -7.24 6.98
C MET A 189 -8.85 -8.68 7.10
N PRO A 190 -9.96 -8.96 7.84
CA PRO A 190 -10.58 -10.28 7.85
C PRO A 190 -10.97 -10.79 6.46
N SER A 191 -11.59 -9.94 5.63
CA SER A 191 -11.97 -10.33 4.27
C SER A 191 -10.76 -10.68 3.39
N VAL A 192 -9.64 -9.96 3.54
CA VAL A 192 -8.39 -10.25 2.84
C VAL A 192 -7.83 -11.63 3.22
N PHE A 193 -7.79 -11.95 4.51
CA PHE A 193 -7.31 -13.26 4.96
C PHE A 193 -8.19 -14.40 4.50
N LEU A 194 -9.51 -14.22 4.55
CA LEU A 194 -10.46 -15.22 4.08
C LEU A 194 -10.30 -15.47 2.58
N THR A 195 -10.12 -14.40 1.78
CA THR A 195 -9.94 -14.51 0.32
C THR A 195 -8.60 -15.17 -0.04
N GLU A 196 -7.52 -14.93 0.71
CA GLU A 196 -6.23 -15.64 0.50
C GLU A 196 -6.31 -17.12 0.83
N TRP A 197 -7.21 -17.51 1.75
CA TRP A 197 -7.38 -18.90 2.13
C TRP A 197 -8.16 -19.70 1.08
N LEU A 198 -9.13 -19.07 0.40
CA LEU A 198 -9.95 -19.67 -0.65
C LEU A 198 -9.16 -19.86 -1.96
#